data_AF-A0A973J1G1-F1
#
_entry.id   AF-A0A973J1G1-F1
#
_cell.length_a   1.000
_cell.length_b   1.000
_cell.length_c   1.000
_cell.angle_alpha   90.00
_cell.angle_beta   90.00
_cell.angle_gamma   90.00
#
_symmetry.space_group_name_H-M   'P 1'
#
loop_
_entity.id
_entity.type
_entity.pdbx_description
1 polymer ?
#
loop_
_entity_poly.entity_id
_entity_poly.type
_entity_poly.pdbx_seq_one_letter_code
_entity_poly.pdbx_strand_id
1 'polypeptide(L)'
;MIRNYSRPPIRKDTSIAITRDNILYNTELFLEPSVIMFSLWAVAFWHEGGLTPSYLILSVILFYITFPCSSKIHMAAWRVFRNIILSWALLAGLVLSFGIITGYIKLFSPVAIKLWLWLTPVCQLLAVFALRAGASLLLKLQGPQKRVIVAGMNDQGIALAESLIHNDYSTATCLGFFEDRDPERLQNKNGFPILGKLADIAEYVKTHNINIIYLSLPMVSQPRIIKLLDELQDTTASIYILPDIFLTDLIQGHMGQVDGIPVMAICESPFTGVDSLVKRLTDIVLSLIILTLLSP
;
A
#
# COMPACT_ATOMS: atom_id res chain seq x y z
N MET A 1 -7.51 0.82 39.97
CA MET A 1 -6.16 0.83 39.34
C MET A 1 -6.37 0.88 37.84
N ILE A 2 -6.31 2.08 37.25
CA ILE A 2 -6.66 2.34 35.85
C ILE A 2 -5.47 1.94 34.98
N ARG A 3 -5.61 0.88 34.18
CA ARG A 3 -4.58 0.43 33.23
C ARG A 3 -4.55 1.41 32.05
N ASN A 4 -3.48 2.20 31.97
CA ASN A 4 -3.12 2.96 30.77
C ASN A 4 -2.82 1.97 29.63
N TYR A 5 -3.75 1.82 28.69
CA TYR A 5 -3.47 1.15 27.42
C TYR A 5 -2.67 2.12 26.54
N SER A 6 -1.37 1.87 26.44
CA SER A 6 -0.52 2.46 25.41
C SER A 6 -1.07 2.07 24.04
N ARG A 7 -1.50 3.05 23.24
CA ARG A 7 -2.00 2.84 21.87
C ARG A 7 -0.89 2.19 21.03
N PRO A 8 -1.13 1.05 20.36
CA PRO A 8 -0.16 0.48 19.44
C PRO A 8 -0.03 1.38 18.19
N PRO A 9 1.13 1.39 17.52
CA PRO A 9 1.33 2.17 16.30
C PRO A 9 0.43 1.60 15.19
N ILE A 10 -0.54 2.39 14.76
CA ILE A 10 -1.40 2.08 13.61
C ILE A 10 -0.50 1.86 12.39
N ARG A 11 -0.48 0.65 11.86
CA ARG A 11 0.24 0.31 10.63
C ARG A 11 -0.44 1.04 9.46
N LYS A 12 0.33 1.88 8.77
CA LYS A 12 -0.11 2.81 7.70
C LYS A 12 -0.52 2.14 6.38
N ASP A 13 -1.16 0.97 6.41
CA ASP A 13 -1.46 0.19 5.20
C ASP A 13 -2.94 0.24 4.78
N THR A 14 -3.74 1.18 5.30
CA THR A 14 -5.17 1.35 4.95
C THR A 14 -5.41 2.66 4.20
N SER A 15 -5.04 2.70 2.92
CA SER A 15 -5.47 3.77 2.00
C SER A 15 -5.93 3.24 0.63
N ILE A 16 -6.39 2.00 0.57
CA ILE A 16 -6.57 1.26 -0.70
C ILE A 16 -7.59 1.91 -1.66
N ALA A 17 -8.58 2.66 -1.16
CA ALA A 17 -9.65 3.22 -2.00
C ALA A 17 -9.33 4.59 -2.62
N ILE A 18 -8.72 5.52 -1.87
CA ILE A 18 -8.36 6.86 -2.40
C ILE A 18 -7.02 6.81 -3.15
N THR A 19 -6.14 5.87 -2.79
CA THR A 19 -4.78 5.81 -3.34
C THR A 19 -4.73 5.29 -4.80
N ARG A 20 -5.73 4.51 -5.26
CA ARG A 20 -5.78 4.03 -6.67
C ARG A 20 -5.98 5.16 -7.70
N ASP A 21 -6.66 6.24 -7.32
CA ASP A 21 -6.91 7.39 -8.20
C ASP A 21 -5.84 8.48 -8.08
N ASN A 22 -4.91 8.34 -7.14
CA ASN A 22 -3.87 9.34 -6.94
C ASN A 22 -2.85 9.20 -8.07
N ILE A 23 -2.90 10.11 -9.05
CA ILE A 23 -1.93 10.16 -10.17
C ILE A 23 -0.51 10.10 -9.62
N LEU A 24 -0.23 10.73 -8.47
CA LEU A 24 1.07 10.68 -7.83
C LEU A 24 1.49 9.25 -7.46
N TYR A 25 0.59 8.48 -6.86
CA TYR A 25 0.85 7.08 -6.50
C TYR A 25 1.06 6.22 -7.74
N ASN A 26 0.22 6.39 -8.77
CA ASN A 26 0.37 5.65 -10.02
C ASN A 26 1.69 6.02 -10.71
N THR A 27 2.07 7.30 -10.74
CA THR A 27 3.37 7.72 -11.29
C THR A 27 4.53 7.14 -10.50
N GLU A 28 4.42 7.06 -9.17
CA GLU A 28 5.44 6.46 -8.31
C GLU A 28 5.60 4.95 -8.57
N LEU A 29 4.49 4.23 -8.75
CA LEU A 29 4.45 2.79 -9.00
C LEU A 29 5.25 2.38 -10.24
N PHE A 30 5.14 3.18 -11.30
CA PHE A 30 5.82 2.95 -12.57
C PHE A 30 7.21 3.57 -12.64
N LEU A 31 7.53 4.54 -11.78
CA LEU A 31 8.77 5.32 -11.87
C LEU A 31 10.02 4.45 -11.83
N GLU A 32 10.15 3.59 -10.82
CA GLU A 32 11.37 2.80 -10.63
C GLU A 32 11.59 1.76 -11.75
N PRO A 33 10.60 0.91 -12.11
CA PRO A 33 10.72 0.01 -13.25
C PRO A 33 11.04 0.73 -14.57
N SER A 34 10.38 1.86 -14.84
CA SER A 34 10.64 2.66 -16.04
C SER A 34 12.06 3.23 -16.05
N VAL A 35 12.57 3.72 -14.92
CA VAL A 35 13.94 4.26 -14.85
C VAL A 35 14.98 3.18 -15.11
N ILE A 36 14.82 1.97 -14.56
CA ILE A 36 15.74 0.85 -14.83
C ILE A 36 15.70 0.44 -16.31
N MET A 37 14.51 0.40 -16.90
CA MET A 37 14.31 0.07 -18.31
C MET A 37 14.96 1.12 -19.22
N PHE A 38 14.67 2.41 -19.00
CA PHE A 38 15.20 3.50 -19.81
C PHE A 38 16.70 3.73 -19.60
N SER A 39 17.24 3.50 -18.39
CA SER A 39 18.69 3.57 -18.17
C SER A 39 19.42 2.48 -18.94
N LEU A 40 18.86 1.28 -19.02
CA LEU A 40 19.40 0.18 -19.82
C LEU A 40 19.38 0.51 -21.31
N TRP A 41 18.27 1.06 -21.80
CA TRP A 41 18.15 1.48 -23.21
C TRP A 41 19.13 2.60 -23.55
N ALA A 42 19.30 3.59 -22.68
CA ALA A 42 20.26 4.67 -22.87
C ALA A 42 21.70 4.13 -23.00
N VAL A 43 22.07 3.16 -22.18
CA VAL A 43 23.38 2.49 -22.26
C VAL A 43 23.51 1.68 -23.55
N ALA A 44 22.47 0.95 -23.95
CA ALA A 44 22.45 0.17 -25.19
C ALA A 44 22.64 1.06 -26.42
N PHE A 45 21.88 2.16 -26.52
CA PHE A 45 22.02 3.12 -27.62
C PHE A 45 23.41 3.76 -27.67
N TRP A 46 23.98 4.11 -26.50
CA TRP A 46 25.29 4.75 -26.45
C TRP A 46 26.43 3.81 -26.86
N HIS A 47 26.39 2.55 -26.44
CA HIS A 47 27.50 1.62 -26.63
C HIS A 47 27.34 0.73 -27.89
N GLU A 48 26.12 0.34 -28.24
CA GLU A 48 25.84 -0.59 -29.35
C GLU A 48 25.18 0.09 -30.55
N GLY A 49 24.86 1.39 -30.46
CA GLY A 49 24.23 2.16 -31.53
C GLY A 49 22.77 1.79 -31.79
N GLY A 50 22.17 0.92 -30.97
CA GLY A 50 20.79 0.47 -31.11
C GLY A 50 20.36 -0.49 -30.01
N LEU A 51 19.07 -0.84 -30.01
CA LEU A 51 18.48 -1.81 -29.08
C LEU A 51 18.57 -3.22 -29.67
N THR A 52 19.56 -3.98 -29.25
CA THR A 52 19.66 -5.41 -29.59
C THR A 52 18.60 -6.23 -28.84
N PRO A 53 18.14 -7.39 -29.38
CA PRO A 53 17.08 -8.19 -28.75
C PRO A 53 17.38 -8.61 -27.31
N SER A 54 18.65 -8.82 -26.96
CA SER A 54 19.09 -9.17 -25.60
C SER A 54 18.75 -8.06 -24.59
N TYR A 55 18.96 -6.79 -24.94
CA TYR A 55 18.62 -5.66 -24.06
C TYR A 55 17.11 -5.46 -23.94
N LEU A 56 16.36 -5.68 -25.02
CA LEU A 56 14.90 -5.63 -24.97
C LEU A 56 14.34 -6.68 -24.02
N ILE A 57 14.74 -7.94 -24.16
CA ILE A 57 14.30 -9.03 -23.28
C ILE A 57 14.68 -8.74 -21.83
N LEU A 58 15.93 -8.33 -21.57
CA LEU A 58 16.39 -7.98 -20.23
C LEU A 58 15.55 -6.83 -19.65
N SER A 59 15.25 -5.80 -20.44
CA SER A 59 14.47 -4.65 -19.99
C SER A 59 13.04 -5.01 -19.59
N VAL A 60 12.38 -5.92 -20.31
CA VAL A 60 11.04 -6.41 -19.97
C VAL A 60 11.06 -7.25 -18.70
N ILE A 61 12.05 -8.13 -18.54
CA ILE A 61 12.23 -8.94 -17.33
C ILE A 61 12.46 -8.05 -16.11
N LEU A 62 13.35 -7.06 -16.22
CA LEU A 62 13.65 -6.11 -15.15
C LEU A 62 12.42 -5.28 -14.77
N PHE A 63 11.66 -4.82 -15.76
CA PHE A 63 10.41 -4.11 -15.52
C PHE A 63 9.42 -4.99 -14.74
N TYR A 64 9.22 -6.23 -15.16
CA TYR A 64 8.30 -7.17 -14.52
C TYR A 64 8.70 -7.51 -13.08
N ILE A 65 10.00 -7.77 -12.82
CA ILE A 65 10.49 -8.12 -11.47
C ILE A 65 10.41 -6.94 -10.51
N THR A 66 10.57 -5.71 -11.01
CA THR A 66 10.59 -4.51 -10.17
C THR A 66 9.18 -3.93 -9.95
N PHE A 67 8.21 -4.31 -10.78
CA PHE A 67 6.83 -3.87 -10.66
C PHE A 67 6.00 -4.83 -9.78
N PRO A 68 5.20 -4.35 -8.81
CA PRO A 68 5.03 -2.95 -8.37
C PRO A 68 6.05 -2.50 -7.32
N CYS A 69 6.49 -1.24 -7.41
CA CYS A 69 7.36 -0.62 -6.41
C CYS A 69 6.58 -0.13 -5.17
N SER A 70 7.15 -0.28 -3.97
CA SER A 70 6.62 0.33 -2.75
C SER A 70 6.79 1.84 -2.74
N SER A 71 5.81 2.57 -2.20
CA SER A 71 5.88 4.04 -2.07
C SER A 71 7.05 4.49 -1.17
N LYS A 72 7.86 5.41 -1.71
CA LYS A 72 9.04 6.05 -1.11
C LYS A 72 8.82 7.55 -0.89
N ILE A 73 7.77 8.18 -1.43
CA ILE A 73 7.52 9.63 -1.30
C ILE A 73 7.44 10.08 0.17
N HIS A 74 6.76 9.31 1.03
CA HIS A 74 6.59 9.65 2.45
C HIS A 74 7.80 9.33 3.33
N MET A 75 8.88 8.76 2.78
CA MET A 75 10.06 8.37 3.55
C MET A 75 11.04 9.54 3.74
N ALA A 76 11.80 9.54 4.83
CA ALA A 76 12.94 10.43 4.98
C ALA A 76 13.97 10.20 3.84
N ALA A 77 14.61 11.28 3.36
CA ALA A 77 15.54 11.22 2.22
C ALA A 77 16.65 10.17 2.40
N TRP A 78 17.21 10.07 3.61
CA TRP A 78 18.20 9.04 3.95
C TRP A 78 17.67 7.61 3.81
N ARG A 79 16.43 7.37 4.22
CA ARG A 79 15.79 6.04 4.12
C ARG A 79 15.55 5.68 2.65
N VAL A 80 15.16 6.66 1.82
CA VAL A 80 15.03 6.47 0.38
C VAL A 80 16.37 6.10 -0.24
N PHE A 81 17.43 6.85 0.05
CA PHE A 81 18.77 6.58 -0.45
C PHE A 81 19.23 5.16 -0.09
N ARG A 82 19.13 4.78 1.19
CA ARG A 82 19.49 3.44 1.65
C ARG A 82 18.66 2.35 0.98
N ASN A 83 17.35 2.54 0.87
CA ASN A 83 16.46 1.55 0.26
C ASN A 83 16.77 1.38 -1.23
N ILE A 84 16.96 2.47 -1.98
CA ILE A 84 17.33 2.41 -3.40
C ILE A 84 18.65 1.66 -3.58
N ILE A 85 19.69 2.00 -2.81
CA ILE A 85 20.99 1.34 -2.94
C ILE A 85 20.92 -0.14 -2.59
N LEU A 86 20.24 -0.52 -1.51
CA LEU A 86 20.11 -1.92 -1.11
C LEU A 86 19.28 -2.73 -2.12
N SER A 87 18.11 -2.20 -2.54
CA SER A 87 17.27 -2.86 -3.54
C SER A 87 17.98 -2.98 -4.88
N TRP A 88 18.70 -1.93 -5.31
CA TRP A 88 19.51 -1.96 -6.52
C TRP A 88 20.65 -2.96 -6.44
N ALA A 89 21.39 -2.99 -5.32
CA ALA A 89 22.50 -3.93 -5.14
C ALA A 89 22.02 -5.38 -5.16
N LEU A 90 20.87 -5.67 -4.54
CA LEU A 90 20.24 -7.00 -4.58
C LEU A 90 19.79 -7.38 -6.00
N LEU A 91 19.11 -6.48 -6.70
CA LEU A 91 18.65 -6.70 -8.07
C LEU A 91 19.82 -6.90 -9.03
N ALA A 92 20.80 -5.99 -9.01
CA ALA A 92 21.99 -6.09 -9.84
C ALA A 92 22.79 -7.35 -9.50
N GLY A 93 22.94 -7.68 -8.22
CA GLY A 93 23.59 -8.91 -7.77
C GLY A 93 22.90 -10.17 -8.29
N LEU A 94 21.58 -10.23 -8.24
CA LEU A 94 20.79 -11.35 -8.76
C LEU A 94 20.92 -11.47 -10.29
N VAL A 95 20.78 -10.37 -11.02
CA VAL A 95 20.87 -10.33 -12.49
C VAL A 95 22.27 -10.71 -12.97
N LEU A 96 23.32 -10.17 -12.33
CA LEU A 96 24.70 -10.51 -12.66
C LEU A 96 25.02 -11.97 -12.33
N SER A 97 24.60 -12.46 -11.16
CA SER A 97 24.80 -13.87 -10.78
C SER A 97 24.13 -14.81 -11.76
N PHE A 98 22.87 -14.52 -12.12
CA PHE A 98 22.14 -15.28 -13.13
C PHE A 98 22.86 -15.25 -14.49
N GLY A 99 23.28 -14.08 -14.94
CA GLY A 99 24.01 -13.91 -16.21
C GLY A 99 25.36 -14.64 -16.23
N ILE A 100 26.07 -14.70 -15.11
CA ILE A 100 27.35 -15.42 -14.99
C ILE A 100 27.11 -16.93 -15.00
N ILE A 101 26.16 -17.43 -14.20
CA ILE A 101 25.86 -18.87 -14.08
C ILE A 101 25.38 -19.45 -15.42
N THR A 102 24.51 -18.72 -16.12
CA THR A 102 23.95 -19.14 -17.42
C THR A 102 24.89 -18.88 -18.59
N GLY A 103 25.93 -18.07 -18.41
CA GLY A 103 26.82 -17.61 -19.47
C GLY A 103 26.25 -16.49 -20.34
N TYR A 104 25.01 -16.03 -20.10
CA TYR A 104 24.38 -14.93 -20.84
C TYR A 104 25.08 -13.58 -20.65
N ILE A 105 25.93 -13.42 -19.63
CA ILE A 105 26.72 -12.20 -19.43
C ILE A 105 27.59 -11.84 -20.65
N LYS A 106 27.97 -12.84 -21.47
CA LYS A 106 28.76 -12.64 -22.70
C LYS A 106 27.98 -11.96 -23.83
N LEU A 107 26.65 -11.91 -23.75
CA LEU A 107 25.80 -11.21 -24.71
C LEU A 107 25.85 -9.69 -24.55
N PHE A 108 26.45 -9.20 -23.46
CA PHE A 108 26.50 -7.79 -23.11
C PHE A 108 27.95 -7.32 -23.03
N SER A 109 28.22 -6.09 -23.50
CA SER A 109 29.54 -5.48 -23.36
C SER A 109 29.90 -5.29 -21.88
N PRO A 110 31.12 -5.66 -21.42
CA PRO A 110 31.58 -5.39 -20.05
C PRO A 110 31.56 -3.90 -19.69
N VAL A 111 31.71 -3.02 -20.68
CA VAL A 111 31.62 -1.56 -20.49
C VAL A 111 30.17 -1.16 -20.29
N ALA A 112 29.24 -1.70 -21.08
CA ALA A 112 27.80 -1.45 -20.93
C ALA A 112 27.30 -1.90 -19.55
N ILE A 113 27.69 -3.09 -19.09
CA ILE A 113 27.34 -3.60 -17.75
C ILE A 113 27.82 -2.64 -16.65
N LYS A 114 29.09 -2.22 -16.71
CA LYS A 114 29.67 -1.29 -15.71
C LYS A 114 28.98 0.06 -15.72
N LEU A 115 28.70 0.63 -16.90
CA LEU A 115 27.98 1.89 -17.03
C LEU A 115 26.56 1.78 -16.47
N TRP A 116 25.84 0.72 -16.82
CA TRP A 116 24.48 0.49 -16.33
C TRP A 116 24.43 0.33 -14.80
N LEU A 117 25.43 -0.34 -14.22
CA LEU A 117 25.54 -0.56 -12.77
C LEU A 117 25.63 0.77 -11.98
N TRP A 118 26.35 1.76 -12.52
CA TRP A 118 26.54 3.07 -11.89
C TRP A 118 25.46 4.09 -12.27
N LEU A 119 25.00 4.06 -13.52
CA LEU A 119 24.04 5.04 -14.03
C LEU A 119 22.65 4.86 -13.41
N THR A 120 22.18 3.62 -13.30
CA THR A 120 20.81 3.32 -12.84
C THR A 120 20.49 3.84 -11.44
N PRO A 121 21.30 3.63 -10.38
CA PRO A 121 20.99 4.14 -9.05
C PRO A 121 21.00 5.68 -9.00
N VAL A 122 21.85 6.33 -9.80
CA VAL A 122 21.85 7.79 -9.95
C VAL A 122 20.55 8.27 -10.59
N CYS A 123 20.13 7.64 -11.70
CA CYS A 123 18.86 7.94 -12.35
C CYS A 123 17.66 7.69 -11.43
N GLN A 124 17.67 6.62 -10.64
CA GLN A 124 16.60 6.33 -9.67
C GLN A 124 16.49 7.40 -8.59
N LEU A 125 17.62 7.84 -8.02
CA LEU A 125 17.64 8.92 -7.05
C LEU A 125 17.11 10.22 -7.67
N LEU A 126 17.63 10.61 -8.83
CA LEU A 126 17.18 11.81 -9.54
C LEU A 126 15.69 11.75 -9.85
N ALA A 127 15.16 10.61 -10.30
CA ALA A 127 13.75 10.44 -10.59
C ALA A 127 12.88 10.61 -9.35
N VAL A 128 13.25 10.02 -8.21
CA VAL A 128 12.48 10.15 -6.96
C VAL A 128 12.53 11.58 -6.42
N PHE A 129 13.69 12.25 -6.47
CA PHE A 129 13.79 13.65 -6.08
C PHE A 129 13.04 14.58 -7.03
N ALA A 130 13.07 14.32 -8.33
CA ALA A 130 12.28 15.05 -9.33
C ALA A 130 10.78 14.86 -9.08
N LEU A 131 10.33 13.64 -8.77
CA LEU A 131 8.94 13.37 -8.43
C LEU A 131 8.52 14.13 -7.17
N ARG A 132 9.37 14.18 -6.13
CA ARG A 132 9.12 14.96 -4.91
C ARG A 132 9.02 16.46 -5.17
N ALA A 133 9.93 17.01 -5.98
CA ALA A 133 9.90 18.42 -6.36
C ALA A 133 8.66 18.76 -7.20
N GLY A 134 8.29 17.86 -8.13
CA GLY A 134 7.12 18.00 -9.01
C GLY A 134 5.79 17.59 -8.37
N ALA A 135 5.78 16.99 -7.18
CA ALA A 135 4.57 16.44 -6.58
C ALA A 135 3.50 17.51 -6.34
N SER A 136 3.89 18.72 -5.92
CA SER A 136 2.95 19.83 -5.75
C SER A 136 2.27 20.25 -7.05
N LEU A 137 2.96 20.13 -8.19
CA LEU A 137 2.40 20.39 -9.52
C LEU A 137 1.49 19.24 -9.96
N LEU A 138 1.91 17.99 -9.76
CA LEU A 138 1.11 16.80 -10.05
C LEU A 138 -0.20 16.78 -9.26
N LEU A 139 -0.19 17.20 -7.99
CA LEU A 139 -1.39 17.31 -7.18
C LEU A 139 -2.35 18.41 -7.69
N LYS A 140 -1.83 19.54 -8.19
CA LYS A 140 -2.66 20.58 -8.81
C LYS A 140 -3.34 20.09 -10.09
N LEU A 141 -2.68 19.21 -10.85
CA LEU A 141 -3.22 18.61 -12.07
C LEU A 141 -4.29 17.55 -11.80
N GLN A 142 -4.33 16.97 -10.60
CA GLN A 142 -5.36 15.99 -10.20
C GLN A 142 -6.76 16.61 -9.98
N GLY A 143 -6.87 17.93 -9.97
CA GLY A 143 -8.12 18.65 -9.79
C GLY A 143 -8.39 19.07 -8.34
N PRO A 144 -9.62 19.49 -8.02
CA PRO A 144 -9.97 20.01 -6.70
C PRO A 144 -9.87 18.92 -5.62
N GLN A 145 -9.57 19.34 -4.39
CA GLN A 145 -9.54 18.44 -3.25
C GLN A 145 -10.91 17.78 -3.03
N LYS A 146 -10.93 16.46 -2.92
CA LYS A 146 -12.12 15.68 -2.59
C LYS A 146 -12.54 15.99 -1.15
N ARG A 147 -13.78 16.44 -0.98
CA ARG A 147 -14.36 16.72 0.34
C ARG A 147 -14.84 15.43 0.98
N VAL A 148 -14.38 15.19 2.21
CA VAL A 148 -14.63 13.95 2.94
C VAL A 148 -15.34 14.23 4.25
N ILE A 149 -16.32 13.39 4.59
CA ILE A 149 -16.95 13.36 5.91
C ILE A 149 -16.86 11.95 6.50
N VAL A 150 -16.92 11.86 7.82
CA VAL A 150 -16.92 10.57 8.54
C VAL A 150 -18.21 10.45 9.34
N ALA A 151 -18.96 9.36 9.14
CA ALA A 151 -20.15 9.01 9.88
C ALA A 151 -19.79 8.05 11.02
N GLY A 152 -20.01 8.50 12.26
CA GLY A 152 -19.55 7.85 13.47
C GLY A 152 -18.19 8.40 13.92
N MET A 153 -18.10 8.82 15.17
CA MET A 153 -16.85 9.25 15.79
C MET A 153 -16.31 8.13 16.69
N ASN A 154 -15.43 7.29 16.14
CA ASN A 154 -14.71 6.25 16.89
C ASN A 154 -13.19 6.36 16.64
N ASP A 155 -12.39 5.56 17.36
CA ASP A 155 -10.94 5.62 17.25
C ASP A 155 -10.43 5.36 15.82
N GLN A 156 -11.12 4.52 15.04
CA GLN A 156 -10.78 4.25 13.64
C GLN A 156 -11.08 5.43 12.72
N GLY A 157 -12.25 6.06 12.85
CA GLY A 157 -12.63 7.25 12.10
C GLY A 157 -11.72 8.43 12.43
N ILE A 158 -11.34 8.58 13.70
CA ILE A 158 -10.35 9.56 14.15
C ILE A 158 -8.98 9.27 13.50
N ALA A 159 -8.50 8.03 13.57
CA ALA A 159 -7.23 7.64 12.95
C ALA A 159 -7.21 7.90 11.44
N LEU A 160 -8.33 7.63 10.75
CA LEU A 160 -8.48 7.96 9.34
C LEU A 160 -8.40 9.47 9.13
N ALA A 161 -9.15 10.26 9.89
CA ALA A 161 -9.17 11.72 9.75
C ALA A 161 -7.78 12.34 10.04
N GLU A 162 -7.07 11.85 11.05
CA GLU A 162 -5.68 12.25 11.32
C GLU A 162 -4.75 11.88 10.17
N SER A 163 -4.88 10.67 9.62
CA SER A 163 -4.10 10.20 8.46
C SER A 163 -4.34 11.07 7.22
N LEU A 164 -5.58 11.49 6.98
CA LEU A 164 -5.93 12.38 5.87
C LEU A 164 -5.33 13.78 6.05
N ILE A 165 -5.29 14.32 7.27
CA ILE A 165 -4.69 15.63 7.57
C ILE A 165 -3.16 15.59 7.46
N HIS A 166 -2.52 14.54 7.98
CA HIS A 166 -1.06 14.44 8.04
C HIS A 166 -0.43 13.98 6.71
N ASN A 167 -1.24 13.64 5.72
CA ASN A 167 -0.75 13.24 4.41
C ASN A 167 -0.74 14.43 3.47
N ASP A 168 0.42 15.10 3.36
CA ASP A 168 0.65 16.25 2.46
C ASP A 168 0.35 15.94 0.97
N TYR A 169 0.31 14.66 0.61
CA TYR A 169 0.03 14.20 -0.75
C TYR A 169 -1.37 13.61 -0.93
N SER A 170 -2.23 13.76 0.10
CA SER A 170 -3.65 13.46 0.01
C SER A 170 -4.37 14.55 -0.77
N THR A 171 -5.18 14.14 -1.73
CA THR A 171 -6.14 15.03 -2.41
C THR A 171 -7.47 15.13 -1.66
N ALA A 172 -7.56 14.59 -0.44
CA ALA A 172 -8.78 14.56 0.35
C ALA A 172 -8.69 15.44 1.60
N THR A 173 -9.73 16.22 1.85
CA THR A 173 -9.86 17.08 3.04
C THR A 173 -11.04 16.63 3.88
N CYS A 174 -10.76 16.21 5.12
CA CYS A 174 -11.80 15.85 6.09
C CYS A 174 -12.45 17.12 6.64
N LEU A 175 -13.76 17.27 6.43
CA LEU A 175 -14.52 18.44 6.90
C LEU A 175 -15.03 18.26 8.34
N GLY A 176 -15.26 17.03 8.78
CA GLY A 176 -15.78 16.75 10.11
C GLY A 176 -16.53 15.43 10.22
N PHE A 177 -17.12 15.24 11.40
CA PHE A 177 -17.81 14.01 11.80
C PHE A 177 -19.31 14.23 11.93
N PHE A 178 -20.09 13.19 11.66
CA PHE A 178 -21.51 13.12 11.97
C PHE A 178 -21.76 12.04 13.02
N GLU A 179 -22.48 12.38 14.08
CA GLU A 179 -22.62 11.51 15.24
C GLU A 179 -23.95 11.74 15.95
N ASP A 180 -24.65 10.64 16.28
CA ASP A 180 -25.95 10.70 16.98
C ASP A 180 -25.80 10.77 18.50
N ARG A 181 -24.65 10.34 19.04
CA ARG A 181 -24.35 10.40 20.49
C ARG A 181 -24.15 11.84 20.93
N ASP A 182 -24.62 12.17 22.13
CA ASP A 182 -24.53 13.55 22.65
C ASP A 182 -23.08 14.08 22.69
N PRO A 183 -22.84 15.33 22.24
CA PRO A 183 -21.52 15.93 22.20
C PRO A 183 -20.79 15.93 23.55
N GLU A 184 -21.53 15.99 24.66
CA GLU A 184 -20.99 15.93 26.02
C GLU A 184 -20.25 14.62 26.32
N ARG A 185 -20.66 13.50 25.73
CA ARG A 185 -19.96 12.20 25.85
C ARG A 185 -18.70 12.12 24.97
N LEU A 186 -18.58 13.03 24.01
CA LEU A 186 -17.53 13.09 23.00
C LEU A 186 -16.55 14.25 23.24
N GLN A 187 -16.83 15.10 24.24
CA GLN A 187 -16.08 16.33 24.50
C GLN A 187 -14.57 16.06 24.54
N ASN A 188 -13.88 16.83 23.71
CA ASN A 188 -12.46 17.17 23.82
C ASN A 188 -11.41 16.16 23.38
N LYS A 189 -11.74 15.12 22.59
CA LYS A 189 -10.69 14.15 22.25
C LYS A 189 -9.72 14.58 21.13
N ASN A 190 -10.13 15.12 19.98
CA ASN A 190 -9.19 15.16 18.83
C ASN A 190 -9.29 16.36 17.85
N GLY A 191 -9.89 17.50 18.23
CA GLY A 191 -9.83 18.73 17.41
C GLY A 191 -10.63 18.75 16.08
N PHE A 192 -11.44 17.72 15.81
CA PHE A 192 -12.33 17.66 14.64
C PHE A 192 -13.75 18.16 14.97
N PRO A 193 -14.41 18.94 14.09
CA PRO A 193 -15.77 19.41 14.33
C PRO A 193 -16.82 18.30 14.12
N ILE A 194 -17.84 18.29 14.97
CA ILE A 194 -19.06 17.51 14.76
C ILE A 194 -20.04 18.41 13.98
N LEU A 195 -20.38 18.01 12.76
CA LEU A 195 -21.15 18.81 11.81
C LEU A 195 -22.67 18.65 11.99
N GLY A 196 -23.10 17.53 12.58
CA GLY A 196 -24.52 17.22 12.79
C GLY A 196 -24.74 15.75 13.19
N LYS A 197 -26.00 15.34 13.13
CA LYS A 197 -26.44 13.95 13.36
C LYS A 197 -26.41 13.15 12.07
N LEU A 198 -26.50 11.81 12.16
CA LEU A 198 -26.47 10.94 10.98
C LEU A 198 -27.59 11.27 9.98
N ALA A 199 -28.75 11.71 10.47
CA ALA A 199 -29.89 12.12 9.63
C ALA A 199 -29.60 13.37 8.77
N ASP A 200 -28.65 14.21 9.16
CA ASP A 200 -28.34 15.47 8.47
C ASP A 200 -27.37 15.24 7.30
N ILE A 201 -26.78 14.05 7.18
CA ILE A 201 -25.74 13.73 6.19
C ILE A 201 -26.25 13.93 4.77
N ALA A 202 -27.45 13.45 4.44
CA ALA A 202 -27.97 13.50 3.07
C ALA A 202 -28.15 14.94 2.56
N GLU A 203 -28.67 15.83 3.41
CA GLU A 203 -28.81 17.25 3.09
C GLU A 203 -27.45 17.95 3.03
N TYR A 204 -26.56 17.63 3.96
CA TYR A 204 -25.22 18.20 3.99
C TYR A 204 -24.40 17.84 2.74
N VAL A 205 -24.48 16.59 2.29
CA VAL A 205 -23.79 16.08 1.09
C VAL A 205 -24.21 16.85 -0.16
N LYS A 206 -25.52 17.07 -0.33
CA LYS A 206 -26.09 17.82 -1.47
C LYS A 206 -25.67 19.29 -1.45
N THR A 207 -25.64 19.91 -0.28
CA THR A 207 -25.35 21.34 -0.13
C THR A 207 -23.85 21.65 -0.24
N HIS A 208 -22.99 20.76 0.27
CA HIS A 208 -21.55 21.01 0.39
C HIS A 208 -20.70 20.28 -0.66
N ASN A 209 -21.31 19.60 -1.63
CA ASN A 209 -20.64 18.81 -2.68
C ASN A 209 -19.63 17.82 -2.10
N ILE A 210 -20.10 16.98 -1.17
CA ILE A 210 -19.25 15.97 -0.54
C ILE A 210 -18.98 14.84 -1.53
N ASN A 211 -17.70 14.48 -1.69
CA ASN A 211 -17.29 13.46 -2.65
C ASN A 211 -17.21 12.08 -2.01
N ILE A 212 -16.82 12.01 -0.73
CA ILE A 212 -16.53 10.75 -0.05
C ILE A 212 -17.13 10.74 1.35
N ILE A 213 -17.78 9.64 1.70
CA ILE A 213 -18.38 9.40 3.01
C ILE A 213 -17.75 8.12 3.58
N TYR A 214 -17.09 8.24 4.73
CA TYR A 214 -16.57 7.08 5.46
C TYR A 214 -17.52 6.69 6.59
N LEU A 215 -18.03 5.47 6.57
CA LEU A 215 -18.87 4.92 7.62
C LEU A 215 -17.98 4.19 8.63
N SER A 216 -17.82 4.73 9.83
CA SER A 216 -17.14 4.06 10.97
C SER A 216 -18.14 3.64 12.05
N LEU A 217 -19.34 3.22 11.63
CA LEU A 217 -20.39 2.77 12.54
C LEU A 217 -20.19 1.28 12.84
N PRO A 218 -20.35 0.84 14.11
CA PRO A 218 -20.19 -0.57 14.45
C PRO A 218 -21.22 -1.43 13.70
N MET A 219 -20.80 -2.62 13.26
CA MET A 219 -21.59 -3.57 12.45
C MET A 219 -22.95 -3.94 13.06
N VAL A 220 -23.12 -3.80 14.37
CA VAL A 220 -24.39 -4.01 15.09
C VAL A 220 -25.46 -2.95 14.74
N SER A 221 -25.07 -1.86 14.06
CA SER A 221 -25.95 -0.76 13.67
C SER A 221 -26.61 -0.94 12.28
N GLN A 222 -26.85 -2.18 11.85
CA GLN A 222 -27.33 -2.49 10.49
C GLN A 222 -28.56 -1.66 10.04
N PRO A 223 -29.62 -1.47 10.85
CA PRO A 223 -30.79 -0.71 10.39
C PRO A 223 -30.47 0.75 10.09
N ARG A 224 -29.53 1.34 10.83
CA ARG A 224 -29.11 2.74 10.66
C ARG A 224 -28.26 2.91 9.40
N ILE A 225 -27.38 1.96 9.14
CA ILE A 225 -26.54 1.95 7.92
C ILE A 225 -27.43 1.82 6.68
N ILE A 226 -28.39 0.89 6.67
CA ILE A 226 -29.30 0.71 5.53
C ILE A 226 -30.09 2.00 5.26
N LYS A 227 -30.69 2.59 6.30
CA LYS A 227 -31.43 3.85 6.16
C LYS A 227 -30.57 4.98 5.59
N LEU A 228 -29.34 5.11 6.07
CA LEU A 228 -28.40 6.14 5.58
C LEU A 228 -27.97 5.88 4.13
N LEU A 229 -27.77 4.62 3.74
CA LEU A 229 -27.48 4.25 2.35
C LEU A 229 -28.67 4.59 1.45
N ASP A 230 -29.90 4.31 1.89
CA ASP A 230 -31.13 4.65 1.16
C ASP A 230 -31.29 6.16 0.96
N GLU A 231 -31.01 6.98 1.98
CA GLU A 231 -31.06 8.44 1.90
C GLU A 231 -29.95 9.02 1.00
N LEU A 232 -28.87 8.28 0.76
CA LEU A 232 -27.73 8.69 -0.05
C LEU A 232 -27.76 8.16 -1.50
N GLN A 233 -28.74 7.34 -1.88
CA GLN A 233 -28.83 6.74 -3.22
C GLN A 233 -28.87 7.81 -4.35
N ASP A 234 -29.50 8.94 -4.09
CA ASP A 234 -29.60 10.06 -5.04
C ASP A 234 -28.39 10.99 -5.05
N THR A 235 -27.31 10.64 -4.33
CA THR A 235 -26.08 11.45 -4.26
C THR A 235 -24.97 10.83 -5.12
N THR A 236 -24.06 11.65 -5.61
CA THR A 236 -22.87 11.19 -6.35
C THR A 236 -21.69 10.85 -5.42
N ALA A 237 -21.91 10.88 -4.11
CA ALA A 237 -20.88 10.63 -3.12
C ALA A 237 -20.50 9.14 -3.09
N SER A 238 -19.19 8.86 -3.08
CA SER A 238 -18.68 7.51 -2.89
C SER A 238 -18.70 7.15 -1.40
N ILE A 239 -19.34 6.03 -1.06
CA ILE A 239 -19.50 5.59 0.33
C ILE A 239 -18.55 4.43 0.60
N TYR A 240 -17.71 4.55 1.62
CA TYR A 240 -16.78 3.50 2.05
C TYR A 240 -17.07 3.13 3.50
N ILE A 241 -17.05 1.83 3.80
CA ILE A 241 -17.18 1.34 5.17
C ILE A 241 -15.79 1.10 5.72
N LEU A 242 -15.50 1.68 6.89
CA LEU A 242 -14.33 1.33 7.68
C LEU A 242 -14.64 0.02 8.41
N PRO A 243 -13.92 -1.07 8.11
CA PRO A 243 -14.15 -2.32 8.80
C PRO A 243 -13.82 -2.15 10.28
N ASP A 244 -14.69 -2.63 11.16
CA ASP A 244 -14.45 -2.60 12.60
C ASP A 244 -13.43 -3.68 12.97
N ILE A 245 -12.15 -3.41 12.72
CA ILE A 245 -11.03 -4.33 12.92
C ILE A 245 -10.33 -4.13 14.27
N PHE A 246 -11.09 -3.95 15.36
CA PHE A 246 -10.54 -4.29 16.68
C PHE A 246 -10.10 -5.78 16.80
N LEU A 247 -10.28 -6.59 15.75
CA LEU A 247 -9.77 -7.96 15.62
C LEU A 247 -8.36 -8.10 15.00
N THR A 248 -7.76 -7.08 14.37
CA THR A 248 -6.46 -7.31 13.66
C THR A 248 -5.25 -7.50 14.56
N ASP A 249 -5.30 -7.08 15.83
CA ASP A 249 -4.20 -7.32 16.77
C ASP A 249 -4.20 -8.74 17.35
N LEU A 250 -5.28 -9.51 17.16
CA LEU A 250 -5.42 -10.87 17.71
C LEU A 250 -5.63 -11.95 16.65
N ILE A 251 -6.06 -11.60 15.44
CA ILE A 251 -6.56 -12.56 14.47
C ILE A 251 -5.89 -12.32 13.12
N GLN A 252 -5.01 -13.24 12.74
CA GLN A 252 -4.48 -13.40 11.39
C GLN A 252 -5.58 -13.91 10.45
N GLY A 253 -6.69 -13.16 10.36
CA GLY A 253 -7.83 -13.56 9.56
C GLY A 253 -7.56 -13.35 8.08
N HIS A 254 -7.45 -14.45 7.34
CA HIS A 254 -7.44 -14.41 5.88
C HIS A 254 -8.88 -14.24 5.38
N MET A 255 -9.06 -13.37 4.39
CA MET A 255 -10.31 -13.29 3.64
C MET A 255 -10.37 -14.48 2.67
N GLY A 256 -11.31 -15.38 2.89
CA GLY A 256 -11.58 -16.53 2.04
C GLY A 256 -12.92 -16.41 1.31
N GLN A 257 -13.17 -17.35 0.41
CA GLN A 257 -14.45 -17.47 -0.29
C GLN A 257 -14.91 -18.92 -0.18
N VAL A 258 -16.11 -19.14 0.36
CA VAL A 258 -16.76 -20.45 0.41
C VAL A 258 -18.06 -20.33 -0.37
N ASP A 259 -18.18 -21.10 -1.46
CA ASP A 259 -19.35 -21.10 -2.36
C ASP A 259 -19.79 -19.70 -2.81
N GLY A 260 -18.83 -18.84 -3.15
CA GLY A 260 -19.13 -17.48 -3.62
C GLY A 260 -19.32 -16.46 -2.49
N ILE A 261 -19.50 -16.92 -1.25
CA ILE A 261 -19.73 -16.07 -0.09
C ILE A 261 -18.38 -15.66 0.51
N PRO A 262 -18.09 -14.36 0.66
CA PRO A 262 -16.88 -13.91 1.34
C PRO A 262 -17.00 -14.25 2.83
N VAL A 263 -16.03 -15.01 3.34
CA VAL A 263 -15.94 -15.40 4.75
C VAL A 263 -14.59 -14.97 5.31
N MET A 264 -14.60 -14.45 6.54
CA MET A 264 -13.39 -14.10 7.28
C MET A 264 -13.07 -15.25 8.24
N ALA A 265 -11.97 -15.95 8.00
CA ALA A 265 -11.51 -16.96 8.94
C ALA A 265 -10.91 -16.28 10.18
N ILE A 266 -11.25 -16.75 11.38
CA ILE A 266 -10.82 -16.13 12.65
C ILE A 266 -9.58 -16.84 13.22
N CYS A 267 -9.51 -18.16 13.07
CA CYS A 267 -8.33 -18.95 13.37
C CYS A 267 -8.26 -20.05 12.31
N GLU A 268 -7.26 -20.01 11.43
CA GLU A 268 -6.91 -21.17 10.61
C GLU A 268 -5.72 -21.89 11.25
N SER A 269 -5.70 -23.22 11.20
CA SER A 269 -4.48 -23.95 11.52
C SER A 269 -3.47 -23.64 10.40
N PRO A 270 -2.24 -23.20 10.73
CA PRO A 270 -1.27 -22.69 9.75
C PRO A 270 -0.63 -23.80 8.90
N PHE A 271 -1.27 -24.96 8.75
CA PHE A 271 -0.74 -26.12 8.06
C PHE A 271 -1.58 -26.49 6.85
N THR A 272 -1.79 -25.54 5.94
CA THR A 272 -2.38 -25.81 4.63
C THR A 272 -1.36 -25.49 3.53
N GLY A 273 -1.29 -26.36 2.51
CA GLY A 273 -0.34 -26.20 1.40
C GLY A 273 1.11 -26.57 1.76
N VAL A 274 2.05 -25.68 1.42
CA VAL A 274 3.51 -25.90 1.48
C VAL A 274 4.02 -26.16 2.91
N ASP A 275 3.39 -25.55 3.91
CA ASP A 275 3.77 -25.74 5.32
C ASP A 275 3.50 -27.17 5.81
N SER A 276 2.51 -27.85 5.22
CA SER A 276 2.29 -29.29 5.47
C SER A 276 3.42 -30.16 4.89
N LEU A 277 4.00 -29.76 3.76
CA LEU A 277 5.15 -30.46 3.15
C LEU A 277 6.42 -30.23 3.96
N VAL A 278 6.65 -29.00 4.43
CA VAL A 278 7.78 -28.67 5.33
C VAL A 278 7.69 -29.48 6.62
N LYS A 279 6.48 -29.60 7.19
CA LYS A 279 6.27 -30.44 8.38
C LYS A 279 6.56 -31.91 8.11
N ARG A 280 6.08 -32.46 6.99
CA ARG A 280 6.39 -33.84 6.57
C ARG A 280 7.88 -34.10 6.39
N LEU A 281 8.60 -33.20 5.73
CA LEU A 281 10.05 -33.32 5.57
C LEU A 281 10.77 -33.28 6.92
N THR A 282 10.33 -32.39 7.82
CA THR A 282 10.89 -32.28 9.17
C THR A 282 10.68 -33.58 9.97
N ASP A 283 9.48 -34.14 9.92
CA ASP A 283 9.16 -35.39 10.63
C ASP A 283 9.94 -36.58 10.05
N ILE A 284 10.15 -36.64 8.72
CA ILE A 284 10.98 -37.67 8.08
C ILE A 284 12.45 -37.54 8.53
N VAL A 285 13.02 -36.34 8.46
CA VAL A 285 14.43 -36.10 8.84
C VAL A 285 14.64 -36.42 10.33
N LEU A 286 13.76 -35.95 11.21
CA LEU A 286 13.84 -36.24 12.65
C LEU A 286 13.70 -37.74 12.92
N SER A 287 12.76 -38.41 12.25
CA SER A 287 12.58 -39.86 12.39
C SER A 287 13.84 -40.62 11.97
N LEU A 288 14.48 -40.21 10.88
CA LEU A 288 15.69 -40.86 10.34
C LEU A 288 16.90 -40.67 11.28
N ILE A 289 17.06 -39.48 11.85
CA ILE A 289 18.08 -39.17 12.86
C ILE A 289 17.89 -40.05 14.09
N ILE A 290 16.66 -40.12 14.62
CA ILE A 290 16.33 -40.91 15.80
C ILE A 290 16.58 -42.41 15.54
N LEU A 291 16.19 -42.92 14.36
CA LEU A 291 16.40 -44.32 13.98
C LEU A 291 17.88 -44.69 13.85
N THR A 292 18.70 -43.76 13.37
CA THR A 292 20.16 -43.96 13.24
C THR A 292 20.85 -43.88 14.60
N LEU A 293 20.35 -43.04 15.52
CA LEU A 293 20.86 -42.96 16.90
C LEU A 293 20.48 -44.17 17.75
N LEU A 294 19.34 -44.80 17.46
CA LEU A 294 18.84 -45.99 18.16
C LEU A 294 19.18 -47.30 17.46
N SER A 295 19.86 -47.26 16.30
CA SER A 295 20.30 -48.48 15.64
C SER A 295 21.44 -49.12 16.46
N PRO A 296 21.36 -50.43 16.77
CA PRO A 296 22.32 -51.15 17.62
C PRO A 296 23.73 -51.25 17.04
#